data_AF-A0A9X2JQX1-F1
#
_entry.id   AF-A0A9X2JQX1-F1
#
_cell.length_a   1.000
_cell.length_b   1.000
_cell.length_c   1.000
_cell.angle_alpha   90.00
_cell.angle_beta   90.00
_cell.angle_gamma   90.00
#
_symmetry.space_group_name_H-M   'P 1'
#
loop_
_entity.id
_entity.type
_entity.pdbx_description
1 polymer ?
#
loop_
_entity_poly.entity_id
_entity_poly.type
_entity_poly.pdbx_seq_one_letter_code
_entity_poly.pdbx_strand_id
1 'polypeptide(L)'
;MKYDNKRVRLEVNELARELVGKYADTYEFPDGRIQVRHKGIVPPCTIFDPHQQRVTHAAITENKHLGAVLVHIKRQQDQVETTSKVRPVSARIGYRKTVRRNDGWNSKLAHRAKIRAAGQASEN
;
A
#
# COMPACT_ATOMS: atom_id res chain seq x y z
N MET A 1 29.96 -35.10 -9.58
CA MET A 1 28.52 -35.02 -9.27
C MET A 1 28.30 -33.84 -8.36
N LYS A 2 27.35 -32.95 -8.66
CA LYS A 2 27.05 -31.78 -7.82
C LYS A 2 25.75 -32.08 -7.07
N TYR A 3 25.82 -32.17 -5.75
CA TYR A 3 24.65 -32.35 -4.91
C TYR A 3 24.03 -30.99 -4.58
N ASP A 4 22.71 -30.95 -4.52
CA ASP A 4 22.00 -29.73 -4.13
C ASP A 4 21.85 -29.67 -2.61
N ASN A 5 22.17 -28.53 -2.01
CA ASN A 5 22.16 -28.35 -0.56
C ASN A 5 20.86 -27.65 -0.16
N LYS A 6 19.90 -28.42 0.38
CA LYS A 6 18.62 -27.90 0.88
C LYS A 6 18.65 -27.82 2.40
N ARG A 7 18.13 -26.74 2.99
CA ARG A 7 17.92 -26.64 4.44
C ARG A 7 16.44 -26.88 4.73
N VAL A 8 16.14 -27.72 5.71
CA VAL A 8 14.76 -27.98 6.15
C VAL A 8 14.60 -27.40 7.55
N ARG A 9 13.57 -26.56 7.73
CA ARG A 9 13.21 -25.99 9.02
C ARG A 9 12.03 -26.78 9.58
N LEU A 10 12.22 -27.36 10.76
CA LEU A 10 11.15 -27.99 11.52
C LEU A 10 10.45 -26.93 12.37
N GLU A 11 9.12 -26.98 12.42
CA GLU A 11 8.37 -26.13 13.34
C GLU A 11 8.63 -26.55 14.79
N VAL A 12 8.61 -25.57 15.71
CA VAL A 12 8.89 -25.83 17.12
C VAL A 12 7.70 -26.57 17.74
N ASN A 13 7.85 -27.88 17.88
CA ASN A 13 6.89 -28.78 18.52
C ASN A 13 7.64 -29.74 19.46
N GLU A 14 6.95 -30.39 20.38
CA GLU A 14 7.50 -31.41 21.28
C GLU A 14 8.25 -32.51 20.50
N LEU A 15 7.65 -32.97 19.38
CA LEU A 15 8.27 -33.93 18.46
C LEU A 15 9.57 -33.41 17.81
N ALA A 16 9.60 -32.13 17.44
CA ALA A 16 10.79 -31.53 16.83
C ALA A 16 11.89 -31.26 17.87
N ARG A 17 11.52 -30.99 19.12
CA ARG A 17 12.46 -30.87 20.25
C ARG A 17 13.10 -32.22 20.58
N GLU A 18 12.33 -33.30 20.53
CA GLU A 18 12.87 -34.66 20.69
C GLU A 18 13.86 -35.04 19.60
N LEU A 19 13.75 -34.43 18.42
CA LEU A 19 14.58 -34.71 17.25
C LEU A 19 15.94 -34.02 17.27
N VAL A 20 16.16 -33.08 18.19
CA VAL A 20 17.42 -32.34 18.30
C VAL A 20 18.56 -33.33 18.57
N GLY A 21 19.58 -33.30 17.69
CA GLY A 21 20.76 -34.18 17.77
C GLY A 21 20.51 -35.64 17.39
N LYS A 22 19.33 -35.99 16.88
CA LYS A 22 18.98 -37.34 16.41
C LYS A 22 18.84 -37.38 14.90
N TYR A 23 19.00 -38.57 14.34
CA TYR A 23 18.74 -38.82 12.93
C TYR A 23 17.25 -38.96 12.65
N ALA A 24 16.84 -38.52 11.46
CA ALA A 24 15.48 -38.57 10.95
C ALA A 24 15.51 -39.10 9.51
N ASP A 25 14.50 -39.85 9.13
CA ASP A 25 14.39 -40.35 7.75
C ASP A 25 13.88 -39.22 6.85
N THR A 26 14.54 -39.02 5.71
CA THR A 26 14.18 -37.98 4.76
C THR A 26 13.76 -38.62 3.44
N TYR A 27 12.57 -38.27 2.98
CA TYR A 27 12.00 -38.75 1.72
C TYR A 27 11.87 -37.58 0.74
N GLU A 28 12.43 -37.74 -0.45
CA GLU A 28 12.24 -36.82 -1.56
C GLU A 28 11.24 -37.43 -2.54
N PHE A 29 10.16 -36.70 -2.78
CA PHE A 29 9.11 -37.13 -3.71
C PHE A 29 9.43 -36.65 -5.13
N PRO A 30 8.86 -37.28 -6.18
CA PRO A 30 9.08 -36.87 -7.57
C PRO A 30 8.64 -35.42 -7.87
N ASP A 31 7.75 -34.86 -7.05
CA ASP A 31 7.30 -33.47 -7.13
C ASP A 31 8.26 -32.47 -6.46
N GLY A 32 9.38 -32.95 -5.92
CA GLY A 32 10.40 -32.14 -5.25
C GLY A 32 10.08 -31.79 -3.79
N ARG A 33 8.97 -32.29 -3.23
CA ARG A 33 8.67 -32.14 -1.81
C ARG A 33 9.59 -33.03 -0.97
N ILE A 34 10.00 -32.50 0.17
CA ILE A 34 10.81 -33.22 1.15
C ILE A 34 9.97 -33.45 2.39
N GLN A 35 9.92 -34.69 2.85
CA GLN A 35 9.25 -35.07 4.08
C GLN A 35 10.26 -35.65 5.06
N VAL A 36 10.29 -35.09 6.27
CA VAL A 36 11.08 -35.59 7.39
C VAL A 36 10.19 -36.48 8.26
N ARG A 37 10.68 -37.67 8.64
CA ARG A 37 9.97 -38.64 9.49
C ARG A 37 10.83 -39.00 10.70
N HIS A 38 10.19 -39.04 11.86
CA HIS A 38 10.79 -39.53 13.09
C HIS A 38 9.81 -40.47 13.81
N LYS A 39 10.25 -41.69 14.11
CA LYS A 39 9.41 -42.74 14.76
C LYS A 39 8.05 -42.93 14.07
N GLY A 40 8.02 -42.83 12.73
CA GLY A 40 6.78 -42.94 11.94
C GLY A 40 5.89 -41.69 11.93
N ILE A 41 6.25 -40.64 12.67
CA ILE A 41 5.51 -39.36 12.71
C ILE A 41 6.21 -38.35 11.82
N VAL A 42 5.42 -37.57 11.08
CA VAL A 42 5.91 -36.48 10.22
C VAL A 42 5.74 -35.16 10.97
N PRO A 43 6.81 -34.59 11.56
CA PRO A 43 6.72 -33.23 12.09
C PRO A 43 6.48 -32.23 10.95
N PRO A 44 5.72 -31.15 11.19
CA PRO A 44 5.58 -30.06 10.21
C PRO A 44 6.95 -29.49 9.84
N CYS A 45 7.25 -29.48 8.55
CA CYS A 45 8.54 -29.03 8.02
C CYS A 45 8.35 -28.11 6.82
N THR A 46 9.16 -27.07 6.76
CA THR A 46 9.21 -26.13 5.63
C THR A 46 10.60 -26.19 5.00
N ILE A 47 10.66 -26.21 3.67
CA ILE A 47 11.93 -26.14 2.94
C ILE A 47 12.38 -24.68 2.96
N PHE A 48 13.57 -24.46 3.48
CA PHE A 48 14.20 -23.14 3.55
C PHE A 48 15.31 -23.07 2.51
N ASP A 49 15.16 -22.19 1.53
CA ASP A 49 16.22 -21.90 0.57
C ASP A 49 17.18 -20.84 1.17
N PRO A 50 18.43 -21.21 1.50
CA PRO A 50 19.41 -20.27 2.04
C PRO A 50 19.76 -19.14 1.05
N HIS A 51 19.51 -19.32 -0.25
CA HIS A 51 19.75 -18.32 -1.29
C HIS A 51 18.53 -17.42 -1.57
N GLN A 52 17.35 -17.70 -0.98
CA GLN A 52 16.18 -16.83 -1.05
C GLN A 52 16.22 -15.67 -0.07
N GLN A 53 17.06 -15.72 0.97
CA GLN A 53 17.22 -14.61 1.91
C GLN A 53 18.09 -13.49 1.30
N ARG A 54 17.60 -12.89 0.21
CA ARG A 54 18.25 -11.83 -0.57
C ARG A 54 17.95 -10.45 0.00
N VAL A 55 17.97 -10.31 1.33
CA VAL A 55 17.99 -8.97 1.91
C VAL A 55 19.44 -8.50 1.88
N THR A 56 19.81 -7.80 0.81
CA THR A 56 21.14 -7.21 0.68
C THR A 56 21.32 -6.15 1.77
N HIS A 57 22.51 -6.09 2.38
CA HIS A 57 22.78 -5.10 3.44
C HIS A 57 22.49 -3.67 2.96
N ALA A 58 22.82 -3.37 1.70
CA ALA A 58 22.50 -2.11 1.03
C ALA A 58 20.99 -1.79 1.03
N ALA A 59 20.13 -2.77 0.72
CA ALA A 59 18.68 -2.58 0.75
C ALA A 59 18.15 -2.32 2.18
N ILE A 60 18.77 -2.90 3.20
CA ILE A 60 18.41 -2.63 4.61
C ILE A 60 18.79 -1.20 4.99
N THR A 61 20.02 -0.79 4.67
CA THR A 61 20.49 0.57 4.98
C THR A 61 19.67 1.61 4.24
N GLU A 62 19.38 1.40 2.97
CA GLU A 62 18.57 2.31 2.15
C GLU A 62 17.15 2.47 2.71
N ASN A 63 16.49 1.37 3.11
CA ASN A 63 15.18 1.43 3.78
C ASN A 63 15.22 2.20 5.11
N LYS A 64 16.30 2.07 5.89
CA LYS A 64 16.47 2.84 7.13
C LYS A 64 16.69 4.32 6.86
N HIS A 65 17.46 4.66 5.82
CA HIS A 65 17.73 6.04 5.43
C HIS A 65 16.55 6.72 4.73
N LEU A 66 15.64 5.96 4.11
CA LEU A 66 14.46 6.46 3.41
C LEU A 66 13.61 7.41 4.26
N GLY A 67 13.39 7.10 5.54
CA GLY A 67 12.65 7.97 6.45
C GLY A 67 13.30 9.35 6.62
N ALA A 68 14.62 9.40 6.80
CA ALA A 68 15.37 10.65 6.93
C ALA A 68 15.37 11.45 5.62
N VAL A 69 15.50 10.77 4.47
CA VAL A 69 15.44 11.38 3.15
C VAL A 69 14.06 12.00 2.89
N LEU A 70 12.97 11.29 3.22
CA LEU A 70 11.60 11.80 3.06
C LEU A 70 11.32 13.01 3.95
N VAL A 71 11.82 13.02 5.19
CA VAL A 71 11.72 14.19 6.08
C VAL A 71 12.47 15.38 5.50
N HIS A 72 13.66 15.16 4.93
CA HIS A 72 14.43 16.21 4.26
C HIS A 72 13.69 16.79 3.05
N ILE A 73 13.16 15.93 2.18
CA ILE A 73 12.35 16.34 1.01
C ILE A 73 11.12 17.12 1.44
N LYS A 74 10.40 16.65 2.47
CA LYS A 74 9.21 17.34 2.99
C LYS A 74 9.55 18.74 3.50
N ARG A 75 10.67 18.89 4.24
CA ARG A 75 11.16 20.19 4.71
C ARG A 75 11.46 21.15 3.54
N GLN A 76 12.02 20.65 2.45
CA GLN A 76 12.26 21.46 1.25
C GLN A 76 10.95 21.86 0.56
N GLN A 77 9.99 20.94 0.43
CA GLN A 77 8.68 21.23 -0.14
C GLN A 77 7.90 22.26 0.70
N ASP A 78 7.90 22.13 2.02
CA ASP A 78 7.25 23.08 2.93
C ASP A 78 7.85 24.49 2.84
N GLN A 79 9.15 24.60 2.54
CA GLN A 79 9.80 25.88 2.26
C GLN A 79 9.36 26.48 0.92
N VAL A 80 9.20 25.64 -0.11
CA VAL A 80 8.80 26.04 -1.48
C VAL A 80 7.31 26.36 -1.59
N GLU A 81 6.45 25.71 -0.80
CA GLU A 81 4.99 25.91 -0.78
C GLU A 81 4.55 27.34 -0.41
N THR A 82 5.48 28.21 0.02
CA THR A 82 5.19 29.62 0.31
C THR A 82 5.08 30.53 -0.92
N THR A 83 5.44 30.10 -2.14
CA THR A 83 5.47 31.02 -3.29
C THR A 83 4.91 30.45 -4.59
N SER A 84 3.59 30.45 -4.72
CA SER A 84 2.97 30.99 -5.94
C SER A 84 1.45 31.08 -5.77
N LYS A 85 0.96 32.29 -5.44
CA LYS A 85 -0.44 32.63 -5.69
C LYS A 85 -0.65 32.64 -7.20
N VAL A 86 -1.03 31.49 -7.77
CA VAL A 86 -1.42 31.40 -9.18
C VAL A 86 -2.60 32.33 -9.39
N ARG A 87 -2.36 33.46 -10.05
CA ARG A 87 -3.42 34.41 -10.36
C ARG A 87 -4.35 33.74 -11.38
N PRO A 88 -5.66 33.57 -11.09
CA PRO A 88 -6.58 33.05 -12.08
C PRO A 88 -6.63 34.01 -13.27
N VAL A 89 -6.90 33.47 -14.46
CA VAL A 89 -6.88 34.24 -15.72
C VAL A 89 -7.80 35.47 -15.65
N SER A 90 -8.92 35.39 -14.93
CA SER A 90 -9.82 36.53 -14.67
C SER A 90 -9.15 37.67 -13.89
N ALA A 91 -8.32 37.35 -12.89
CA ALA A 91 -7.53 38.33 -12.13
C ALA A 91 -6.32 38.85 -12.92
N ARG A 92 -5.86 38.11 -13.93
CA ARG A 92 -4.83 38.56 -14.89
C ARG A 92 -5.40 39.54 -15.93
N ILE A 93 -6.62 39.28 -16.42
CA ILE A 93 -7.32 40.10 -17.43
C ILE A 93 -8.03 41.31 -16.79
N GLY A 94 -8.01 41.44 -15.46
CA GLY A 94 -8.64 42.57 -14.77
C GLY A 94 -10.16 42.50 -14.76
N TYR A 95 -10.73 41.30 -14.85
CA TYR A 95 -12.18 41.09 -14.84
C TYR A 95 -12.79 41.62 -13.53
N ARG A 96 -13.56 42.70 -13.64
CA ARG A 96 -14.36 43.24 -12.54
C ARG A 96 -15.81 42.82 -12.76
N LYS A 97 -16.36 42.00 -11.85
CA LYS A 97 -17.76 41.60 -11.93
C LYS A 97 -18.63 42.86 -11.84
N THR A 98 -19.19 43.28 -12.96
CA THR A 98 -20.11 44.41 -13.01
C THR A 98 -21.37 43.97 -12.28
N VAL A 99 -21.66 44.60 -11.13
CA VAL A 99 -22.89 44.37 -10.38
C VAL A 99 -24.02 45.07 -11.13
N ARG A 100 -24.40 44.58 -12.31
CA ARG A 100 -25.76 44.85 -12.79
C ARG A 100 -26.66 44.15 -11.79
N ARG A 101 -27.33 44.94 -10.93
CA ARG A 101 -28.40 44.45 -10.06
C ARG A 101 -29.40 43.77 -10.98
N ASN A 102 -29.43 42.44 -10.91
CA ASN A 102 -30.55 41.69 -11.40
C ASN A 102 -31.58 41.80 -10.30
N ASP A 103 -32.65 42.56 -10.54
CA ASP A 103 -33.73 42.84 -9.58
C ASP A 103 -34.60 41.59 -9.31
N GLY A 104 -33.97 40.42 -9.22
CA GLY A 104 -34.58 39.12 -8.98
C GLY A 104 -35.32 38.54 -10.18
N TRP A 105 -35.86 39.38 -11.07
CA TRP A 105 -36.82 38.98 -12.11
C TRP A 105 -36.31 37.91 -13.09
N ASN A 106 -35.04 37.95 -13.47
CA ASN A 106 -34.42 36.95 -14.37
C ASN A 106 -33.33 36.11 -13.68
N SER A 107 -33.34 36.06 -12.34
CA SER A 107 -32.38 35.23 -11.59
C SER A 107 -32.71 33.73 -11.72
N LYS A 108 -31.66 32.88 -11.78
CA LYS A 108 -31.85 31.42 -11.77
C LYS A 108 -32.62 30.94 -10.52
N LEU A 109 -32.51 31.65 -9.40
CA LEU A 109 -33.26 31.39 -8.18
C LEU A 109 -34.76 31.67 -8.36
N ALA A 110 -35.12 32.79 -8.97
CA ALA A 110 -36.52 33.12 -9.29
C ALA A 110 -37.11 32.12 -10.31
N HIS A 111 -36.33 31.70 -11.30
CA HIS A 111 -36.77 30.67 -12.24
C HIS A 111 -37.01 29.32 -11.53
N ARG A 112 -36.11 28.92 -10.63
CA ARG A 112 -36.27 27.73 -9.77
C ARG A 112 -37.45 27.83 -8.80
N ALA A 113 -37.82 29.03 -8.34
CA ALA A 113 -38.99 29.25 -7.50
C ALA A 113 -40.29 29.11 -8.31
N LYS A 114 -40.33 29.66 -9.53
CA LYS A 114 -41.47 29.49 -10.45
C LYS A 114 -41.70 28.02 -10.82
N ILE A 115 -40.64 27.28 -11.14
CA ILE A 115 -40.74 25.85 -11.46
C ILE A 115 -41.28 25.05 -10.25
N ARG A 116 -40.81 25.36 -9.03
CA ARG A 116 -41.30 24.72 -7.80
C ARG A 116 -42.77 25.04 -7.52
N ALA A 117 -43.17 26.30 -7.66
CA ALA A 117 -44.57 26.70 -7.48
C ALA A 117 -45.50 26.07 -8.51
N ALA A 118 -45.05 25.95 -9.77
CA ALA A 118 -45.81 25.28 -10.82
C ALA A 118 -45.95 23.76 -10.58
N GLY A 119 -44.92 23.11 -10.01
CA GLY A 119 -44.99 21.70 -9.62
C GLY A 119 -45.91 21.42 -8.42
N GLN A 120 -46.04 22.38 -7.50
CA GLN A 120 -46.95 22.25 -6.34
C GLN A 120 -48.43 22.53 -6.69
N ALA A 121 -48.70 23.22 -7.79
CA ALA A 121 -50.06 23.53 -8.24
C ALA A 121 -50.71 22.38 -9.04
N SER A 122 -49.94 21.37 -9.47
CA SER A 122 -50.44 20.19 -10.19
C SER A 122 -50.72 18.98 -9.31
N GLU A 123 -50.57 19.11 -7.98
CA GLU A 123 -50.74 18.03 -6.99
C GLU A 123 -52.02 18.19 -6.12
N ASN A 124 -52.95 19.09 -6.50
CA ASN A 124 -54.28 19.24 -5.90
C ASN A 124 -55.39 18.97 -6.91
#